data_AF-A0AAW7XKB1-F1
#
_entry.id   AF-A0AAW7XKB1-F1
#
_cell.length_a   1.000
_cell.length_b   1.000
_cell.length_c   1.000
_cell.angle_alpha   90.00
_cell.angle_beta   90.00
_cell.angle_gamma   90.00
#
_symmetry.space_group_name_H-M   'P 1'
#
loop_
_entity.id
_entity.type
_entity.pdbx_description
1 polymer ?
#
loop_
_entity_poly.entity_id
_entity_poly.type
_entity_poly.pdbx_seq_one_letter_code
_entity_poly.pdbx_strand_id
1 'polypeptide(L)'
;MLFNKLPDDLFVPLSGQNRHIYQAVLLELADLFFDEDLVDPFIPKDLVRSSIEDAVVRLGVRRWEPETDDDNDDGEAPRSTAEYTNRIYRRLVDCGWIEEEQRIYRTYVLMSPSISFLLRSLVSIANLEKRSYGGAVLNVLSSLEAAVNDPAGRGITLSEAAQTASDFSAHLTDMMLGLRELKISLSNSQSPQEIVRGFFERFVEHILVSDYKTLKTKNNPFRFRRQILSLLRDLQFDTVKVDKLTRHYQEQFEASYDDAEAMVHTHINRIIRIFDSVDKRLDSIDDFRYRLEKRVADTVRYMDKTTPGMASRLSRVIAELAKRDELPVIDTIEEVGFINPSSIRSPIRRRIVAEPTVIRQQQIDPKVVELRELFKAFKERREVKVERIDAYLERHLSDKDSIKAEEFSIDTIEDYICFSYIRHLASLGKKAKKTADMFKIEFAENYTHVADVVECRDFTINKVIQRKP
;
A
#
# COMPACT_ATOMS: atom_id res chain seq x y z
N MET A 1 -9.85 24.74 -22.70
CA MET A 1 -9.94 25.62 -21.51
C MET A 1 -10.94 25.01 -20.54
N LEU A 2 -10.70 25.11 -19.22
CA LEU A 2 -11.54 24.48 -18.17
C LEU A 2 -12.96 25.06 -18.14
N PHE A 3 -13.10 26.38 -18.24
CA PHE A 3 -14.39 27.10 -18.23
C PHE A 3 -15.23 26.93 -19.51
N ASN A 4 -14.75 26.16 -20.50
CA ASN A 4 -15.60 25.73 -21.62
C ASN A 4 -16.38 24.44 -21.29
N LYS A 5 -16.08 23.80 -20.15
CA LYS A 5 -16.65 22.52 -19.73
C LYS A 5 -17.47 22.59 -18.44
N LEU A 6 -17.42 23.72 -17.74
CA LEU A 6 -18.12 23.97 -16.48
C LEU A 6 -18.92 25.28 -16.63
N PRO A 7 -20.17 25.37 -16.13
CA PRO A 7 -20.92 26.62 -16.07
C PRO A 7 -20.18 27.69 -15.26
N ASP A 8 -20.31 28.96 -15.66
CA ASP A 8 -19.63 30.08 -14.98
C ASP A 8 -20.10 30.26 -13.53
N ASP A 9 -21.40 30.07 -13.28
CA ASP A 9 -22.02 30.25 -11.96
C ASP A 9 -22.03 28.99 -11.08
N LEU A 10 -21.33 27.92 -11.51
CA LEU A 10 -21.36 26.62 -10.84
C LEU A 10 -20.98 26.69 -9.35
N PHE A 11 -20.02 27.53 -8.99
CA PHE A 11 -19.51 27.62 -7.62
C PHE A 11 -20.28 28.62 -6.73
N VAL A 12 -21.24 29.37 -7.28
CA VAL A 12 -22.02 30.37 -6.52
C VAL A 12 -22.73 29.76 -5.30
N PRO A 13 -23.39 28.60 -5.37
CA PRO A 13 -24.01 27.97 -4.20
C PRO A 13 -22.99 27.59 -3.11
N LEU A 14 -21.73 27.35 -3.49
CA LEU A 14 -20.66 26.93 -2.57
C LEU A 14 -19.84 28.11 -2.03
N SER A 15 -19.94 29.30 -2.62
CA SER A 15 -19.26 30.52 -2.15
C SER A 15 -20.13 31.37 -1.22
N GLY A 16 -21.45 31.25 -1.30
CA GLY A 16 -22.42 32.04 -0.55
C GLY A 16 -22.49 31.74 0.96
N GLN A 17 -23.40 32.45 1.64
CA GLN A 17 -23.62 32.30 3.08
C GLN A 17 -24.27 30.95 3.44
N ASN A 18 -25.10 30.42 2.54
CA ASN A 18 -25.79 29.14 2.69
C ASN A 18 -24.93 27.93 2.25
N ARG A 19 -23.63 28.10 1.97
CA ARG A 19 -22.74 27.06 1.42
C ARG A 19 -22.78 25.70 2.12
N HIS A 20 -22.98 25.67 3.45
CA HIS A 20 -23.01 24.43 4.22
C HIS A 20 -24.28 23.61 3.94
N ILE A 21 -25.39 24.28 3.58
CA ILE A 21 -26.63 23.63 3.17
C ILE A 21 -26.44 22.99 1.80
N TYR A 22 -25.92 23.75 0.83
CA TYR A 22 -25.64 23.24 -0.51
C TYR A 22 -24.62 22.11 -0.50
N GLN A 23 -23.58 22.21 0.33
CA GLN A 23 -22.63 21.12 0.53
C GLN A 23 -23.33 19.83 1.00
N ALA A 24 -24.15 19.90 2.04
CA ALA A 24 -24.84 18.72 2.56
C ALA A 24 -25.79 18.10 1.52
N VAL A 25 -26.52 18.95 0.78
CA VAL A 25 -27.42 18.50 -0.28
C VAL A 25 -26.66 17.85 -1.43
N LEU A 26 -25.55 18.44 -1.89
CA LEU A 26 -24.73 17.86 -2.96
C LEU A 26 -24.12 16.52 -2.57
N LEU A 27 -23.77 16.32 -1.29
CA LEU A 27 -23.31 15.02 -0.80
C LEU A 27 -24.44 13.97 -0.81
N GLU A 28 -25.64 14.31 -0.35
CA GLU A 28 -26.78 13.39 -0.40
C GLU A 28 -27.19 13.07 -1.86
N LEU A 29 -27.14 14.07 -2.75
CA LEU A 29 -27.36 13.85 -4.18
C LEU A 29 -26.26 12.98 -4.80
N ALA A 30 -25.03 13.06 -4.33
CA ALA A 30 -23.98 12.17 -4.82
C ALA A 30 -24.29 10.70 -4.49
N ASP A 31 -24.81 10.41 -3.29
CA ASP A 31 -25.25 9.06 -2.91
C ASP A 31 -26.40 8.60 -3.82
N LEU A 32 -27.33 9.50 -4.17
CA LEU A 32 -28.43 9.19 -5.08
C LEU A 32 -27.97 8.97 -6.52
N PHE A 33 -27.11 9.83 -7.08
CA PHE A 33 -26.71 9.76 -8.49
C PHE A 33 -25.62 8.73 -8.77
N PHE A 34 -24.86 8.32 -7.76
CA PHE A 34 -23.75 7.37 -7.90
C PHE A 34 -24.02 6.01 -7.25
N ASP A 35 -25.28 5.73 -6.91
CA ASP A 35 -25.72 4.41 -6.48
C ASP A 35 -25.39 3.37 -7.57
N GLU A 36 -24.66 2.32 -7.20
CA GLU A 36 -24.22 1.26 -8.12
C GLU A 36 -25.40 0.40 -8.61
N ASP A 37 -26.51 0.40 -7.87
CA ASP A 37 -27.73 -0.32 -8.23
C ASP A 37 -28.60 0.44 -9.26
N LEU A 38 -28.28 1.70 -9.57
CA LEU A 38 -28.97 2.47 -10.61
C LEU A 38 -28.51 2.06 -12.00
N VAL A 39 -29.43 1.44 -12.75
CA VAL A 39 -29.21 1.06 -14.15
C VAL A 39 -29.34 2.27 -15.10
N ASP A 40 -30.12 3.29 -14.71
CA ASP A 40 -30.45 4.44 -15.55
C ASP A 40 -29.97 5.77 -14.90
N PRO A 41 -29.15 6.60 -15.59
CA PRO A 41 -28.77 7.92 -15.09
C PRO A 41 -29.93 8.94 -15.06
N PHE A 42 -31.09 8.64 -15.64
CA PHE A 42 -32.28 9.51 -15.61
C PHE A 42 -33.08 9.31 -14.32
N ILE A 43 -32.89 10.21 -13.35
CA ILE A 43 -33.55 10.10 -12.04
C ILE A 43 -34.84 10.92 -12.03
N PRO A 44 -36.00 10.37 -11.58
CA PRO A 44 -37.23 11.14 -11.50
C PRO A 44 -37.08 12.39 -10.63
N LYS A 45 -37.59 13.54 -11.10
CA LYS A 45 -37.53 14.83 -10.37
C LYS A 45 -38.06 14.74 -8.94
N ASP A 46 -39.13 13.98 -8.72
CA ASP A 46 -39.72 13.81 -7.38
C ASP A 46 -38.76 13.11 -6.41
N LEU A 47 -37.97 12.16 -6.90
CA LEU A 47 -36.99 11.43 -6.09
C LEU A 47 -35.81 12.35 -5.72
N VAL A 48 -35.31 13.15 -6.68
CA VAL A 48 -34.28 14.16 -6.41
C VAL A 48 -34.77 15.18 -5.37
N ARG A 49 -36.00 15.67 -5.52
CA ARG A 49 -36.60 16.60 -4.55
C ARG A 49 -36.78 15.97 -3.17
N SER A 50 -37.20 14.71 -3.09
CA SER A 50 -37.29 13.97 -1.82
C SER A 50 -35.93 13.88 -1.13
N SER A 51 -34.87 13.55 -1.88
CA SER A 51 -33.50 13.48 -1.34
C SER A 51 -33.01 14.84 -0.81
N ILE A 52 -33.30 15.93 -1.53
CA ILE A 52 -33.00 17.29 -1.05
C ILE A 52 -33.79 17.60 0.23
N GLU A 53 -35.09 17.25 0.27
CA GLU A 53 -35.93 17.46 1.44
C GLU A 53 -35.39 16.69 2.67
N ASP A 54 -35.03 15.42 2.48
CA ASP A 54 -34.43 14.59 3.52
C ASP A 54 -33.12 15.19 4.05
N ALA A 55 -32.26 15.71 3.15
CA ALA A 55 -31.03 16.39 3.53
C ALA A 55 -31.30 17.67 4.35
N VAL A 56 -32.27 18.49 3.94
CA VAL A 56 -32.68 19.72 4.66
C VAL A 56 -33.23 19.40 6.04
N VAL A 57 -34.10 18.38 6.15
CA VAL A 57 -34.66 17.92 7.43
C VAL A 57 -33.56 17.40 8.35
N ARG A 58 -32.65 16.58 7.83
CA ARG A 58 -31.53 16.01 8.58
C ARG A 58 -30.58 17.08 9.09
N LEU A 59 -30.29 18.09 8.27
CA LEU A 59 -29.45 19.23 8.65
C LEU A 59 -30.15 20.14 9.66
N GLY A 60 -31.49 20.12 9.71
CA GLY A 60 -32.28 20.94 10.62
C GLY A 60 -32.14 22.43 10.31
N VAL A 61 -32.22 22.80 9.02
CA VAL A 61 -32.07 24.19 8.57
C VAL A 61 -33.10 25.09 9.25
N ARG A 62 -32.62 26.06 10.03
CA ARG A 62 -33.45 27.05 10.75
C ARG A 62 -33.15 28.50 10.40
N ARG A 63 -32.04 28.73 9.70
CA ARG A 63 -31.58 30.05 9.29
C ARG A 63 -31.23 29.98 7.82
N TRP A 64 -31.86 30.85 7.05
CA TRP A 64 -31.58 31.08 5.65
C TRP A 64 -31.10 32.51 5.52
N GLU A 65 -29.91 32.70 4.97
CA GLU A 65 -29.42 34.02 4.64
C GLU A 65 -29.85 34.37 3.21
N PRO A 66 -30.36 35.58 2.95
CA PRO A 66 -30.71 36.00 1.60
C PRO A 66 -29.48 36.02 0.69
N GLU A 67 -29.67 35.59 -0.55
CA GLU A 67 -28.63 35.46 -1.57
C GLU A 67 -28.67 36.65 -2.51
N THR A 68 -27.63 37.48 -2.50
CA THR A 68 -27.57 38.73 -3.28
C THR A 68 -27.50 38.53 -4.79
N ASP A 69 -27.16 37.32 -5.25
CA ASP A 69 -26.94 36.97 -6.65
C ASP A 69 -28.02 36.00 -7.17
N ASP A 70 -29.20 35.99 -6.54
CA ASP A 70 -30.37 35.23 -6.99
C ASP A 70 -31.51 36.21 -7.29
N ASP A 71 -31.74 36.49 -8.58
CA ASP A 71 -32.81 37.41 -9.03
C ASP A 71 -34.22 36.93 -8.63
N ASN A 72 -34.35 35.65 -8.22
CA ASN A 72 -35.59 35.06 -7.73
C ASN A 72 -35.68 34.99 -6.20
N ASP A 73 -34.71 35.57 -5.48
CA ASP A 73 -34.77 35.74 -4.03
C ASP A 73 -35.49 37.04 -3.67
N ASP A 74 -36.76 36.92 -3.27
CA ASP A 74 -37.55 38.04 -2.73
C ASP A 74 -37.02 38.55 -1.36
N GLY A 75 -35.91 38.01 -0.84
CA GLY A 75 -35.32 38.32 0.45
C GLY A 75 -36.07 37.71 1.64
N GLU A 76 -37.16 36.98 1.38
CA GLU A 76 -37.92 36.27 2.39
C GLU A 76 -37.31 34.90 2.68
N ALA A 77 -37.13 34.61 3.97
CA ALA A 77 -36.68 33.30 4.42
C ALA A 77 -37.76 32.23 4.12
N PRO A 78 -37.38 31.04 3.60
CA PRO A 78 -38.32 29.96 3.35
C PRO A 78 -39.05 29.55 4.64
N ARG A 79 -40.37 29.41 4.55
CA ARG A 79 -41.29 29.19 5.68
C ARG A 79 -41.60 27.71 5.94
N SER A 80 -41.32 26.84 4.97
CA SER A 80 -41.53 25.40 5.07
C SER A 80 -40.37 24.61 4.45
N THR A 81 -40.20 23.36 4.86
CA THR A 81 -39.20 22.44 4.27
C THR A 81 -39.38 22.32 2.76
N ALA A 82 -40.62 22.27 2.28
CA ALA A 82 -40.92 22.23 0.85
C ALA A 82 -40.44 23.48 0.10
N GLU A 83 -40.51 24.67 0.72
CA GLU A 83 -39.95 25.90 0.13
C GLU A 83 -38.43 25.87 0.09
N TYR A 84 -37.76 25.40 1.15
CA TYR A 84 -36.31 25.17 1.15
C TYR A 84 -35.90 24.23 0.00
N THR A 85 -36.57 23.07 -0.10
CA THR A 85 -36.33 22.08 -1.16
C THR A 85 -36.49 22.68 -2.55
N ASN A 86 -37.60 23.39 -2.79
CA ASN A 86 -37.88 24.03 -4.07
C ASN A 86 -36.82 25.06 -4.47
N ARG A 87 -36.31 25.80 -3.48
CA ARG A 87 -35.36 26.88 -3.70
C ARG A 87 -33.95 26.34 -3.96
N ILE A 88 -33.51 25.39 -3.15
CA ILE A 88 -32.23 24.69 -3.34
C ILE A 88 -32.24 23.98 -4.70
N TYR A 89 -33.30 23.25 -5.02
CA TYR A 89 -33.43 22.54 -6.28
C TYR A 89 -33.31 23.49 -7.48
N ARG A 90 -34.07 24.60 -7.50
CA ARG A 90 -33.99 25.60 -8.57
C ARG A 90 -32.59 26.17 -8.71
N ARG A 91 -31.97 26.57 -7.59
CA ARG A 91 -30.60 27.09 -7.59
C ARG A 91 -29.59 26.10 -8.18
N LEU A 92 -29.72 24.81 -7.86
CA LEU A 92 -28.84 23.77 -8.42
C LEU A 92 -29.07 23.56 -9.92
N VAL A 93 -30.30 23.74 -10.41
CA VAL A 93 -30.59 23.73 -11.86
C VAL A 93 -29.99 24.97 -12.53
N ASP A 94 -30.24 26.16 -11.98
CA ASP A 94 -29.79 27.44 -12.56
C ASP A 94 -28.26 27.54 -12.63
N CYS A 95 -27.55 27.07 -11.59
CA CYS A 95 -26.09 27.02 -11.57
C CYS A 95 -25.50 25.84 -12.36
N GLY A 96 -26.34 24.97 -12.95
CA GLY A 96 -25.91 23.86 -13.80
C GLY A 96 -25.29 22.68 -13.06
N TRP A 97 -25.62 22.47 -11.77
CA TRP A 97 -25.26 21.24 -11.05
C TRP A 97 -26.08 20.04 -11.51
N ILE A 98 -27.34 20.29 -11.88
CA ILE A 98 -28.30 19.29 -12.37
C ILE A 98 -29.07 19.85 -13.56
N GLU A 99 -29.45 18.99 -14.49
CA GLU A 99 -30.19 19.35 -15.70
C GLU A 99 -31.53 18.62 -15.73
N GLU A 100 -32.58 19.30 -16.18
CA GLU A 100 -33.90 18.70 -16.38
C GLU A 100 -34.06 18.21 -17.83
N GLU A 101 -34.44 16.95 -17.98
CA GLU A 101 -34.86 16.39 -19.27
C GLU A 101 -36.31 15.92 -19.18
N GLN A 102 -37.18 16.50 -20.01
CA GLN A 102 -38.55 16.07 -20.10
C GLN A 102 -38.68 14.88 -21.05
N ARG A 103 -39.10 13.73 -20.52
CA ARG A 103 -39.45 12.54 -21.32
C ARG A 103 -40.93 12.28 -21.23
N ILE A 104 -41.61 12.52 -22.35
CA ILE A 104 -43.05 12.32 -22.49
C ILE A 104 -43.81 13.17 -21.45
N TYR A 105 -44.25 12.56 -20.34
CA TYR A 105 -45.04 13.21 -19.27
C TYR A 105 -44.31 13.26 -17.92
N ARG A 106 -43.02 12.89 -17.86
CA ARG A 106 -42.22 12.94 -16.63
C ARG A 106 -40.95 13.73 -16.85
N THR A 107 -40.62 14.55 -15.86
CA THR A 107 -39.34 15.25 -15.79
C THR A 107 -38.33 14.37 -15.07
N TYR A 108 -37.22 14.13 -15.74
CA TYR A 108 -36.05 13.47 -15.19
C TYR A 108 -34.95 14.50 -14.96
N VAL A 109 -34.05 14.16 -14.05
CA VAL A 109 -32.91 14.97 -13.67
C VAL A 109 -31.66 14.15 -13.92
N LEU A 110 -30.66 14.78 -14.51
CA LEU A 110 -29.37 14.18 -14.84
C LEU A 110 -28.23 15.15 -14.49
N MET A 111 -27.00 14.63 -14.52
CA MET A 111 -25.79 15.43 -14.38
C MET A 111 -24.95 15.32 -15.65
N SER A 112 -24.39 16.44 -16.09
CA SER A 112 -23.42 16.39 -17.19
C SER A 112 -22.13 15.68 -16.74
N PRO A 113 -21.38 15.04 -17.66
CA PRO A 113 -20.18 14.28 -17.30
C PRO A 113 -19.11 15.09 -16.54
N SER A 114 -18.94 16.37 -16.90
CA SER A 114 -18.00 17.27 -16.23
C SER A 114 -18.37 17.52 -14.78
N ILE A 115 -19.67 17.72 -14.51
CA ILE A 115 -20.20 17.97 -13.18
C ILE A 115 -20.19 16.71 -12.33
N SER A 116 -20.56 15.56 -12.91
CA SER A 116 -20.44 14.25 -12.25
C SER A 116 -19.00 14.00 -11.77
N PHE A 117 -18.00 14.24 -12.63
CA PHE A 117 -16.59 14.11 -12.25
C PHE A 117 -16.18 15.09 -11.13
N LEU A 118 -16.62 16.35 -11.21
CA LEU A 118 -16.35 17.34 -10.18
C LEU A 118 -16.99 16.95 -8.84
N LEU A 119 -18.26 16.52 -8.83
CA LEU A 119 -18.97 16.14 -7.63
C LEU A 119 -18.32 14.92 -6.97
N ARG A 120 -17.94 13.89 -7.74
CA ARG A 120 -17.16 12.75 -7.22
C ARG A 120 -15.84 13.19 -6.58
N SER A 121 -15.18 14.19 -7.19
CA SER A 121 -13.95 14.78 -6.64
C SER A 121 -14.21 15.53 -5.32
N LEU A 122 -15.31 16.28 -5.23
CA LEU A 122 -15.69 16.96 -3.99
C LEU A 122 -16.10 15.98 -2.88
N VAL A 123 -16.79 14.91 -3.23
CA VAL A 123 -17.16 13.83 -2.31
C VAL A 123 -15.91 13.12 -1.79
N SER A 124 -14.93 12.82 -2.65
CA SER A 124 -13.68 12.18 -2.21
C SER A 124 -12.87 13.09 -1.28
N ILE A 125 -12.89 14.40 -1.51
CA ILE A 125 -12.31 15.42 -0.60
C ILE A 125 -13.07 15.43 0.72
N ALA A 126 -14.40 15.47 0.70
CA ALA A 126 -15.23 15.52 1.91
C ALA A 126 -15.08 14.25 2.77
N ASN A 127 -14.99 13.08 2.13
CA ASN A 127 -14.86 11.80 2.81
C ASN A 127 -13.42 11.48 3.24
N LEU A 128 -12.43 12.28 2.82
CA LEU A 128 -11.00 12.05 3.09
C LEU A 128 -10.63 10.57 2.81
N GLU A 129 -10.90 10.11 1.57
CA GLU A 129 -10.81 8.69 1.19
C GLU A 129 -9.63 7.96 1.84
N LYS A 130 -9.96 6.92 2.61
CA LYS A 130 -8.99 6.00 3.20
C LYS A 130 -8.38 5.13 2.10
N ARG A 131 -7.34 5.62 1.42
CA ARG A 131 -6.62 4.84 0.41
C ARG A 131 -5.62 3.89 1.06
N SER A 132 -5.69 2.63 0.65
CA SER A 132 -4.76 1.59 1.08
C SER A 132 -3.43 1.69 0.33
N TYR A 133 -2.32 1.96 1.04
CA TYR A 133 -0.95 1.87 0.50
C TYR A 133 -0.61 0.44 0.07
N GLY A 134 -1.16 -0.53 0.79
CA GLY A 134 -1.03 -1.95 0.50
C GLY A 134 -1.54 -2.33 -0.88
N GLY A 135 -2.80 -2.01 -1.11
CA GLY A 135 -3.45 -2.24 -2.40
C GLY A 135 -2.74 -1.50 -3.53
N ALA A 136 -2.36 -0.23 -3.33
CA ALA A 136 -1.73 0.56 -4.38
C ALA A 136 -0.39 -0.05 -4.87
N VAL A 137 0.50 -0.45 -3.95
CA VAL A 137 1.79 -1.07 -4.33
C VAL A 137 1.60 -2.44 -4.98
N LEU A 138 0.64 -3.23 -4.48
CA LEU A 138 0.30 -4.52 -5.08
C LEU A 138 -0.27 -4.37 -6.48
N ASN A 139 -1.15 -3.39 -6.70
CA ASN A 139 -1.70 -3.11 -8.02
C ASN A 139 -0.61 -2.72 -9.02
N VAL A 140 0.35 -1.86 -8.61
CA VAL A 140 1.51 -1.56 -9.45
C VAL A 140 2.29 -2.82 -9.80
N LEU A 141 2.55 -3.70 -8.82
CA LEU A 141 3.26 -4.96 -9.06
C LEU A 141 2.49 -5.86 -10.04
N SER A 142 1.19 -6.08 -9.80
CA SER A 142 0.37 -6.96 -10.60
C SER A 142 0.20 -6.46 -12.03
N SER A 143 -0.03 -5.16 -12.23
CA SER A 143 -0.09 -4.54 -13.56
C SER A 143 1.27 -4.62 -14.27
N LEU A 144 2.38 -4.42 -13.56
CA LEU A 144 3.72 -4.58 -14.13
C LEU A 144 4.01 -6.03 -14.52
N GLU A 145 3.67 -7.00 -13.68
CA GLU A 145 3.85 -8.42 -13.97
C GLU A 145 3.02 -8.85 -15.18
N ALA A 146 1.78 -8.34 -15.31
CA ALA A 146 0.95 -8.56 -16.49
C ALA A 146 1.63 -8.04 -17.77
N ALA A 147 2.13 -6.80 -17.77
CA ALA A 147 2.84 -6.20 -18.90
C ALA A 147 4.13 -6.96 -19.25
N VAL A 148 4.89 -7.42 -18.25
CA VAL A 148 6.17 -8.12 -18.46
C VAL A 148 5.98 -9.55 -18.96
N ASN A 149 4.93 -10.24 -18.48
CA ASN A 149 4.65 -11.63 -18.83
C ASN A 149 3.95 -11.75 -20.20
N ASP A 150 3.10 -10.79 -20.54
CA ASP A 150 2.39 -10.73 -21.83
C ASP A 150 2.48 -9.33 -22.47
N PRO A 151 3.67 -8.93 -22.99
CA PRO A 151 3.89 -7.61 -23.58
C PRO A 151 2.99 -7.28 -24.77
N ALA A 152 2.59 -8.30 -25.54
CA ALA A 152 1.81 -8.12 -26.76
C ALA A 152 0.29 -8.10 -26.50
N GLY A 153 -0.19 -8.87 -25.52
CA GLY A 153 -1.62 -8.92 -25.18
C GLY A 153 -2.04 -7.96 -24.06
N ARG A 154 -1.13 -7.63 -23.15
CA ARG A 154 -1.40 -6.82 -21.94
C ARG A 154 -0.46 -5.63 -21.78
N GLY A 155 0.13 -5.13 -22.86
CA GLY A 155 1.10 -4.03 -22.77
C GLY A 155 0.53 -2.76 -22.11
N ILE A 156 -0.75 -2.45 -22.31
CA ILE A 156 -1.42 -1.28 -21.73
C ILE A 156 -1.33 -1.22 -20.19
N THR A 157 -1.22 -2.38 -19.53
CA THR A 157 -1.10 -2.47 -18.08
C THR A 157 0.18 -1.81 -17.53
N LEU A 158 1.20 -1.58 -18.36
CA LEU A 158 2.36 -0.75 -17.98
C LEU A 158 1.98 0.72 -17.76
N SER A 159 1.06 1.26 -18.58
CA SER A 159 0.57 2.64 -18.43
C SER A 159 -0.28 2.76 -17.16
N GLU A 160 -1.15 1.78 -16.93
CA GLU A 160 -1.91 1.66 -15.68
C GLU A 160 -1.00 1.57 -14.45
N ALA A 161 0.07 0.77 -14.52
CA ALA A 161 1.07 0.69 -13.46
C ALA A 161 1.75 2.05 -13.20
N ALA A 162 2.07 2.80 -14.26
CA ALA A 162 2.66 4.13 -14.15
C ALA A 162 1.70 5.17 -13.56
N GLN A 163 0.42 5.11 -13.93
CA GLN A 163 -0.62 5.96 -13.36
C GLN A 163 -0.84 5.63 -11.88
N THR A 164 -1.04 4.35 -11.55
CA THR A 164 -1.21 3.87 -10.17
C THR A 164 -0.01 4.24 -9.29
N ALA A 165 1.21 4.11 -9.81
CA ALA A 165 2.42 4.55 -9.09
C ALA A 165 2.42 6.07 -8.83
N SER A 166 1.89 6.85 -9.76
CA SER A 166 1.80 8.31 -9.63
C SER A 166 0.78 8.73 -8.60
N ASP A 167 -0.40 8.10 -8.63
CA ASP A 167 -1.46 8.34 -7.65
C ASP A 167 -0.98 7.95 -6.25
N PHE A 168 -0.24 6.85 -6.15
CA PHE A 168 0.43 6.45 -4.93
C PHE A 168 1.45 7.50 -4.44
N SER A 169 2.26 8.07 -5.35
CA SER A 169 3.23 9.13 -4.99
C SER A 169 2.55 10.43 -4.57
N ALA A 170 1.45 10.81 -5.23
CA ALA A 170 0.64 11.97 -4.86
C ALA A 170 0.05 11.78 -3.46
N HIS A 171 -0.53 10.61 -3.20
CA HIS A 171 -1.09 10.26 -1.90
C HIS A 171 -0.06 10.32 -0.75
N LEU A 172 1.19 9.88 -0.96
CA LEU A 172 2.26 10.07 0.03
C LEU A 172 2.56 11.55 0.30
N THR A 173 2.45 12.39 -0.74
CA THR A 173 2.69 13.83 -0.63
C THR A 173 1.56 14.49 0.15
N ASP A 174 0.31 14.13 -0.14
CA ASP A 174 -0.88 14.63 0.56
C ASP A 174 -0.85 14.29 2.05
N MET A 175 -0.42 13.06 2.40
CA MET A 175 -0.21 12.68 3.79
C MET A 175 0.84 13.57 4.48
N MET A 176 1.97 13.86 3.83
CA MET A 176 2.98 14.76 4.40
C MET A 176 2.44 16.18 4.61
N LEU A 177 1.63 16.68 3.67
CA LEU A 177 1.01 17.99 3.78
C LEU A 177 -0.04 18.02 4.90
N GLY A 178 -0.89 16.99 5.00
CA GLY A 178 -1.85 16.85 6.10
C GLY A 178 -1.17 16.77 7.46
N LEU A 179 -0.09 15.99 7.60
CA LEU A 179 0.73 15.94 8.82
C LEU A 179 1.33 17.31 9.19
N ARG A 180 1.79 18.06 8.19
CA ARG A 180 2.30 19.42 8.39
C ARG A 180 1.20 20.36 8.88
N GLU A 181 0.03 20.32 8.26
CA GLU A 181 -1.11 21.14 8.65
C GLU A 181 -1.56 20.83 10.07
N LEU A 182 -1.64 19.55 10.45
CA LEU A 182 -1.94 19.14 11.82
C LEU A 182 -0.92 19.67 12.82
N LYS A 183 0.38 19.61 12.49
CA LYS A 183 1.43 20.21 13.33
C LYS A 183 1.20 21.71 13.54
N ILE A 184 0.82 22.45 12.50
CA ILE A 184 0.56 23.90 12.58
C ILE A 184 -0.69 24.15 13.45
N SER A 185 -1.78 23.45 13.19
CA SER A 185 -3.04 23.54 13.94
C SER A 185 -2.83 23.27 15.44
N LEU A 186 -2.10 22.20 15.79
CA LEU A 186 -1.76 21.85 17.17
C LEU A 186 -0.75 22.82 17.79
N SER A 187 -0.02 23.59 16.98
CA SER A 187 0.88 24.65 17.47
C SER A 187 0.14 25.91 17.86
N ASN A 188 -0.96 26.21 17.16
CA ASN A 188 -1.78 27.39 17.42
C ASN A 188 -2.82 27.16 18.52
N SER A 189 -3.14 25.90 18.83
CA SER A 189 -4.08 25.54 19.89
C SER A 189 -3.48 25.85 21.27
N GLN A 190 -4.18 26.67 22.07
CA GLN A 190 -3.74 27.03 23.43
C GLN A 190 -4.26 26.06 24.50
N SER A 191 -5.30 25.29 24.18
CA SER A 191 -5.90 24.31 25.10
C SER A 191 -5.24 22.94 24.96
N PRO A 192 -4.65 22.38 26.03
CA PRO A 192 -4.11 21.02 26.03
C PRO A 192 -5.14 19.95 25.63
N GLN A 193 -6.41 20.14 26.01
CA GLN A 193 -7.52 19.24 25.65
C GLN A 193 -7.81 19.25 24.15
N GLU A 194 -7.78 20.44 23.51
CA GLU A 194 -7.97 20.56 22.06
C GLU A 194 -6.82 19.93 21.29
N ILE A 195 -5.59 20.03 21.80
CA ILE A 195 -4.42 19.38 21.21
C ILE A 195 -4.60 17.85 21.19
N VAL A 196 -5.00 17.27 22.32
CA VAL A 196 -5.21 15.81 22.41
C VAL A 196 -6.38 15.38 21.53
N ARG A 197 -7.51 16.08 21.60
CA ARG A 197 -8.70 15.78 20.77
C ARG A 197 -8.37 15.84 19.28
N GLY A 198 -7.76 16.95 18.83
CA GLY A 198 -7.40 17.13 17.43
C GLY A 198 -6.41 16.08 16.92
N PHE A 199 -5.53 15.56 17.77
CA PHE A 199 -4.67 14.43 17.42
C PHE A 199 -5.47 13.14 17.18
N PHE A 200 -6.40 12.78 18.07
CA PHE A 200 -7.18 11.55 17.89
C PHE A 200 -8.14 11.63 16.69
N GLU A 201 -8.95 12.69 16.62
CA GLU A 201 -9.91 12.88 15.53
C GLU A 201 -9.19 13.01 14.19
N ARG A 202 -8.19 13.90 14.06
CA ARG A 202 -7.61 14.19 12.75
C ARG A 202 -6.47 13.27 12.33
N PHE A 203 -5.60 12.86 13.26
CA PHE A 203 -4.46 12.01 12.91
C PHE A 203 -4.79 10.52 13.05
N VAL A 204 -5.39 10.09 14.15
CA VAL A 204 -5.63 8.65 14.37
C VAL A 204 -6.74 8.15 13.46
N GLU A 205 -7.91 8.80 13.43
CA GLU A 205 -9.07 8.30 12.68
C GLU A 205 -8.93 8.45 11.16
N HIS A 206 -8.34 9.55 10.68
CA HIS A 206 -8.22 9.84 9.25
C HIS A 206 -6.87 9.44 8.62
N ILE A 207 -5.74 9.66 9.30
CA ILE A 207 -4.40 9.45 8.70
C ILE A 207 -3.79 8.09 9.07
N LEU A 208 -3.86 7.67 10.34
CA LEU A 208 -3.15 6.46 10.83
C LEU A 208 -3.90 5.15 10.51
N VAL A 209 -5.24 5.18 10.46
CA VAL A 209 -6.08 3.97 10.31
C VAL A 209 -6.03 3.37 8.90
N SER A 210 -5.64 4.12 7.87
CA SER A 210 -5.81 3.71 6.46
C SER A 210 -4.76 2.73 5.90
N ASP A 211 -3.63 2.47 6.58
CA ASP A 211 -2.71 1.33 6.27
C ASP A 211 -1.32 1.45 6.92
N TYR A 212 -0.98 2.59 7.51
CA TYR A 212 0.38 2.84 8.02
C TYR A 212 0.84 1.78 9.05
N LYS A 213 -0.08 1.20 9.83
CA LYS A 213 0.24 0.08 10.76
C LYS A 213 0.86 -1.13 10.05
N THR A 214 0.51 -1.37 8.79
CA THR A 214 1.02 -2.51 8.01
C THR A 214 2.46 -2.34 7.57
N LEU A 215 2.96 -1.10 7.46
CA LEU A 215 4.35 -0.79 7.08
C LEU A 215 5.39 -1.45 7.98
N LYS A 216 5.10 -1.55 9.29
CA LYS A 216 6.03 -2.14 10.27
C LYS A 216 5.74 -3.61 10.57
N THR A 217 4.82 -4.24 9.81
CA THR A 217 4.47 -5.66 9.97
C THR A 217 5.18 -6.53 8.94
N LYS A 218 5.11 -7.86 9.11
CA LYS A 218 5.61 -8.83 8.11
C LYS A 218 4.90 -8.73 6.75
N ASN A 219 3.68 -8.20 6.74
CA ASN A 219 2.90 -7.95 5.53
C ASN A 219 3.11 -6.51 5.02
N ASN A 220 4.32 -5.97 5.16
CA ASN A 220 4.66 -4.66 4.65
C ASN A 220 4.49 -4.64 3.11
N PRO A 221 3.59 -3.79 2.57
CA PRO A 221 3.43 -3.60 1.13
C PRO A 221 4.72 -3.27 0.39
N PHE A 222 5.64 -2.55 1.02
CA PHE A 222 6.90 -2.13 0.43
C PHE A 222 7.93 -3.24 0.31
N ARG A 223 7.64 -4.46 0.83
CA ARG A 223 8.48 -5.64 0.56
C ARG A 223 8.65 -5.90 -0.93
N PHE A 224 7.66 -5.51 -1.74
CA PHE A 224 7.66 -5.70 -3.19
C PHE A 224 8.46 -4.65 -3.95
N ARG A 225 8.93 -3.57 -3.30
CA ARG A 225 9.71 -2.51 -3.97
C ARG A 225 10.89 -3.08 -4.75
N ARG A 226 11.67 -3.96 -4.11
CA ARG A 226 12.86 -4.56 -4.74
C ARG A 226 12.46 -5.37 -5.98
N GLN A 227 11.34 -6.08 -5.92
CA GLN A 227 10.81 -6.85 -7.04
C GLN A 227 10.37 -5.94 -8.18
N ILE A 228 9.60 -4.88 -7.90
CA ILE A 228 9.17 -3.87 -8.89
C ILE A 228 10.38 -3.24 -9.59
N LEU A 229 11.37 -2.78 -8.82
CA LEU A 229 12.58 -2.17 -9.38
C LEU A 229 13.42 -3.16 -10.18
N SER A 230 13.50 -4.43 -9.76
CA SER A 230 14.18 -5.47 -10.54
C SER A 230 13.47 -5.68 -11.88
N LEU A 231 12.16 -5.91 -11.85
CA LEU A 231 11.35 -6.13 -13.05
C LEU A 231 11.49 -4.98 -14.05
N LEU A 232 11.45 -3.73 -13.58
CA LEU A 232 11.58 -2.56 -14.45
C LEU A 232 12.99 -2.39 -15.02
N ARG A 233 14.04 -2.64 -14.23
CA ARG A 233 15.43 -2.58 -14.71
C ARG A 233 15.70 -3.69 -15.71
N ASP A 234 15.20 -4.89 -15.47
CA ASP A 234 15.30 -6.00 -16.41
C ASP A 234 14.51 -5.70 -17.69
N LEU A 235 13.28 -5.17 -17.57
CA LEU A 235 12.44 -4.76 -18.70
C LEU A 235 13.09 -3.64 -19.53
N GLN A 236 13.73 -2.66 -18.88
CA GLN A 236 14.37 -1.52 -19.54
C GLN A 236 15.46 -1.95 -20.53
N PHE A 237 16.14 -3.07 -20.28
CA PHE A 237 17.21 -3.59 -21.13
C PHE A 237 16.78 -4.79 -22.01
N ASP A 238 15.54 -5.26 -21.89
CA ASP A 238 14.98 -6.33 -22.72
C ASP A 238 14.39 -5.75 -24.01
N THR A 239 15.24 -5.59 -25.03
CA THR A 239 14.85 -4.98 -26.31
C THR A 239 13.69 -5.70 -27.00
N VAL A 240 13.55 -7.01 -26.80
CA VAL A 240 12.46 -7.81 -27.40
C VAL A 240 11.13 -7.51 -26.72
N LYS A 241 11.11 -7.41 -25.39
CA LYS A 241 9.88 -7.04 -24.67
C LYS A 241 9.51 -5.58 -24.90
N VAL A 242 10.49 -4.68 -24.94
CA VAL A 242 10.25 -3.27 -25.23
C VAL A 242 9.64 -3.08 -26.63
N ASP A 243 10.20 -3.70 -27.68
CA ASP A 243 9.61 -3.63 -29.03
C ASP A 243 8.16 -4.14 -29.06
N LYS A 244 7.85 -5.23 -28.35
CA LYS A 244 6.47 -5.74 -28.24
C LYS A 244 5.54 -4.75 -27.51
N LEU A 245 6.00 -4.16 -26.41
CA LEU A 245 5.24 -3.13 -25.69
C LEU A 245 5.00 -1.90 -26.57
N THR A 246 6.03 -1.47 -27.30
CA THR A 246 5.95 -0.33 -28.22
C THR A 246 4.89 -0.57 -29.28
N ARG A 247 4.88 -1.73 -29.93
CA ARG A 247 3.86 -2.07 -30.93
C ARG A 247 2.45 -2.11 -30.33
N HIS A 248 2.30 -2.66 -29.13
CA HIS A 248 1.02 -2.66 -28.43
C HIS A 248 0.56 -1.23 -28.08
N TYR A 249 1.48 -0.34 -27.69
CA TYR A 249 1.19 1.07 -27.45
C TYR A 249 0.81 1.79 -28.74
N GLN A 250 1.46 1.43 -29.85
CA GLN A 250 1.16 1.98 -31.16
C GLN A 250 -0.29 1.69 -31.57
N GLU A 251 -0.75 0.46 -31.35
CA GLU A 251 -2.14 0.06 -31.60
C GLU A 251 -3.13 0.75 -30.64
N GLN A 252 -2.80 0.81 -29.34
CA GLN A 252 -3.73 1.31 -28.32
C GLN A 252 -3.88 2.83 -28.30
N PHE A 253 -2.82 3.57 -28.62
CA PHE A 253 -2.79 5.03 -28.60
C PHE A 253 -2.81 5.66 -29.99
N GLU A 254 -2.88 4.86 -31.06
CA GLU A 254 -2.86 5.31 -32.46
C GLU A 254 -1.67 6.26 -32.75
N ALA A 255 -0.51 5.95 -32.19
CA ALA A 255 0.69 6.78 -32.23
C ALA A 255 1.73 6.28 -33.26
N SER A 256 2.77 7.08 -33.54
CA SER A 256 3.94 6.59 -34.28
C SER A 256 4.76 5.60 -33.42
N TYR A 257 5.59 4.76 -34.05
CA TYR A 257 6.45 3.83 -33.30
C TYR A 257 7.39 4.58 -32.35
N ASP A 258 8.02 5.67 -32.82
CA ASP A 258 8.96 6.47 -32.03
C ASP A 258 8.27 7.13 -30.82
N ASP A 259 7.05 7.64 -31.02
CA ASP A 259 6.26 8.23 -29.92
C ASP A 259 5.84 7.16 -28.90
N ALA A 260 5.39 5.99 -29.38
CA ALA A 260 5.02 4.87 -28.53
C ALA A 260 6.22 4.34 -27.72
N GLU A 261 7.40 4.25 -28.33
CA GLU A 261 8.63 3.85 -27.66
C GLU A 261 9.02 4.86 -26.56
N ALA A 262 8.91 6.15 -26.87
CA ALA A 262 9.13 7.21 -25.91
C ALA A 262 8.13 7.15 -24.73
N MET A 263 6.86 6.80 -24.97
CA MET A 263 5.86 6.60 -23.93
C MET A 263 6.22 5.41 -23.02
N VAL A 264 6.59 4.27 -23.59
CA VAL A 264 7.02 3.08 -22.84
C VAL A 264 8.20 3.41 -21.93
N HIS A 265 9.25 4.04 -22.46
CA HIS A 265 10.39 4.46 -21.65
C HIS A 265 10.03 5.50 -20.59
N THR A 266 9.13 6.43 -20.90
CA THR A 266 8.64 7.42 -19.94
C THR A 266 7.94 6.74 -18.77
N HIS A 267 7.06 5.77 -19.03
CA HIS A 267 6.35 5.03 -17.99
C HIS A 267 7.29 4.17 -17.13
N ILE A 268 8.22 3.45 -17.75
CA ILE A 268 9.25 2.67 -17.02
C ILE A 268 10.05 3.60 -16.08
N ASN A 269 10.60 4.69 -16.62
CA ASN A 269 11.42 5.62 -15.85
C ASN A 269 10.61 6.32 -14.74
N ARG A 270 9.33 6.61 -14.98
CA ARG A 270 8.44 7.22 -13.99
C ARG A 270 8.25 6.30 -12.79
N ILE A 271 7.95 5.01 -13.01
CA ILE A 271 7.76 4.06 -11.92
C ILE A 271 9.08 3.90 -11.13
N ILE A 272 10.23 3.76 -11.81
CA ILE A 272 11.54 3.67 -11.15
C ILE A 272 11.79 4.88 -10.25
N ARG A 273 11.63 6.11 -10.76
CA ARG A 273 11.85 7.35 -9.99
C ARG A 273 10.95 7.44 -8.77
N ILE A 274 9.68 7.05 -8.91
CA ILE A 274 8.73 7.03 -7.81
C ILE A 274 9.24 6.07 -6.73
N PHE A 275 9.46 4.80 -7.06
CA PHE A 275 9.83 3.77 -6.09
C PHE A 275 11.24 3.94 -5.51
N ASP A 276 12.17 4.61 -6.19
CA ASP A 276 13.47 4.97 -5.61
C ASP A 276 13.39 6.14 -4.61
N SER A 277 12.40 7.02 -4.75
CA SER A 277 12.22 8.17 -3.85
C SER A 277 11.25 7.92 -2.69
N VAL A 278 10.56 6.77 -2.68
CA VAL A 278 9.61 6.40 -1.62
C VAL A 278 10.23 6.33 -0.25
N ASP A 279 11.41 5.70 -0.09
CA ASP A 279 12.03 5.49 1.22
C ASP A 279 12.24 6.82 1.96
N LYS A 280 12.78 7.83 1.26
CA LYS A 280 12.99 9.17 1.81
C LYS A 280 11.69 9.86 2.22
N ARG A 281 10.60 9.65 1.45
CA ARG A 281 9.27 10.18 1.79
C ARG A 281 8.71 9.49 3.03
N LEU A 282 8.84 8.17 3.13
CA LEU A 282 8.40 7.40 4.30
C LEU A 282 9.20 7.79 5.55
N ASP A 283 10.53 7.90 5.45
CA ASP A 283 11.37 8.35 6.56
C ASP A 283 10.95 9.75 7.05
N SER A 284 10.62 10.64 6.11
CA SER A 284 10.12 11.99 6.45
C SER A 284 8.76 11.92 7.17
N ILE A 285 7.86 11.04 6.74
CA ILE A 285 6.56 10.80 7.39
C ILE A 285 6.77 10.24 8.81
N ASP A 286 7.66 9.26 8.98
CA ASP A 286 8.02 8.65 10.26
C ASP A 286 8.55 9.70 11.26
N ASP A 287 9.45 10.56 10.78
CA ASP A 287 10.02 11.66 11.54
C ASP A 287 8.96 12.68 12.01
N PHE A 288 8.02 13.03 11.13
CA PHE A 288 6.93 13.95 11.46
C PHE A 288 5.99 13.31 12.48
N ARG A 289 5.62 12.04 12.27
CA ARG A 289 4.80 11.26 13.20
C ARG A 289 5.45 11.21 14.57
N TYR A 290 6.73 10.85 14.67
CA TYR A 290 7.43 10.76 15.95
C TYR A 290 7.42 12.10 16.70
N ARG A 291 7.68 13.21 15.99
CA ARG A 291 7.64 14.56 16.58
C ARG A 291 6.23 14.94 17.06
N LEU A 292 5.20 14.56 16.29
CA LEU A 292 3.81 14.80 16.64
C LEU A 292 3.40 14.00 17.89
N GLU A 293 3.68 12.71 17.92
CA GLU A 293 3.41 11.82 19.05
C GLU A 293 4.13 12.30 20.32
N LYS A 294 5.40 12.67 20.19
CA LYS A 294 6.18 13.21 21.30
C LYS A 294 5.54 14.48 21.86
N ARG A 295 5.14 15.42 20.99
CA ARG A 295 4.49 16.66 21.42
C ARG A 295 3.19 16.38 22.18
N VAL A 296 2.33 15.50 21.66
CA VAL A 296 1.07 15.14 22.32
C VAL A 296 1.33 14.44 23.65
N ALA A 297 2.28 13.52 23.71
CA ALA A 297 2.68 12.85 24.95
C ALA A 297 3.20 13.84 26.00
N ASP A 298 4.00 14.83 25.59
CA ASP A 298 4.49 15.89 26.46
C ASP A 298 3.34 16.77 26.96
N THR A 299 2.36 17.12 26.11
CA THR A 299 1.15 17.85 26.50
C THR A 299 0.32 17.07 27.52
N VAL A 300 0.12 15.76 27.32
CA VAL A 300 -0.60 14.90 28.28
C VAL A 300 0.15 14.83 29.61
N ARG A 301 1.48 14.67 29.59
CA ARG A 301 2.30 14.71 30.80
C ARG A 301 2.23 16.05 31.52
N TYR A 302 2.15 17.14 30.77
CA TYR A 302 1.96 18.47 31.33
C TYR A 302 0.60 18.57 32.04
N MET A 303 -0.48 18.14 31.38
CA MET A 303 -1.83 18.10 31.98
C MET A 303 -1.87 17.28 33.28
N ASP A 304 -1.20 16.13 33.30
CA ASP A 304 -1.14 15.23 34.46
C ASP A 304 -0.30 15.81 35.62
N LYS A 305 0.76 16.56 35.31
CA LYS A 305 1.65 17.18 36.31
C LYS A 305 1.17 18.52 36.85
N THR A 306 0.42 19.30 36.06
CA THR A 306 -0.25 20.48 36.60
C THR A 306 -1.41 20.04 37.46
N THR A 307 -1.19 19.88 38.76
CA THR A 307 -2.29 19.70 39.72
C THR A 307 -3.28 20.84 39.52
N PRO A 308 -4.55 20.55 39.19
CA PRO A 308 -5.57 21.59 39.06
C PRO A 308 -5.58 22.45 40.32
N GLY A 309 -5.39 23.75 40.15
CA GLY A 309 -5.43 24.72 41.26
C GLY A 309 -4.09 25.12 41.87
N MET A 310 -2.92 24.68 41.38
CA MET A 310 -1.65 25.32 41.82
C MET A 310 -1.57 26.79 41.40
N ALA A 311 -2.00 27.11 40.17
CA ALA A 311 -2.11 28.49 39.72
C ALA A 311 -3.09 29.30 40.57
N SER A 312 -4.23 28.72 40.99
CA SER A 312 -5.20 29.41 41.85
C SER A 312 -4.72 29.54 43.31
N ARG A 313 -3.93 28.58 43.80
CA ARG A 313 -3.26 28.67 45.11
C ARG A 313 -2.19 29.76 45.09
N LEU A 314 -1.35 29.81 44.05
CA LEU A 314 -0.35 30.85 43.88
C LEU A 314 -0.97 32.24 43.73
N SER A 315 -2.03 32.38 42.92
CA SER A 315 -2.73 33.66 42.79
C SER A 315 -3.37 34.10 44.10
N ARG A 316 -3.92 33.16 44.90
CA ARG A 316 -4.47 33.46 46.23
C ARG A 316 -3.37 33.88 47.21
N VAL A 317 -2.20 33.24 47.18
CA VAL A 317 -1.05 33.62 48.01
C VAL A 317 -0.56 35.02 47.62
N ILE A 318 -0.42 35.31 46.32
CA ILE A 318 -0.01 36.64 45.83
C ILE A 318 -1.03 37.70 46.26
N ALA A 319 -2.33 37.43 46.13
CA ALA A 319 -3.38 38.36 46.51
C ALA A 319 -3.43 38.63 48.02
N GLU A 320 -3.12 37.65 48.87
CA GLU A 320 -3.01 37.85 50.32
C GLU A 320 -1.71 38.56 50.73
N LEU A 321 -0.60 38.29 50.04
CA LEU A 321 0.66 39.02 50.25
C LEU A 321 0.54 40.50 49.86
N ALA A 322 -0.19 40.82 48.80
CA ALA A 322 -0.43 42.19 48.36
C ALA A 322 -1.22 43.05 49.37
N LYS A 323 -1.87 42.43 50.36
CA LYS A 323 -2.63 43.13 51.43
C LYS A 323 -1.78 43.42 52.68
N ARG A 324 -0.52 42.97 52.71
CA ARG A 324 0.38 43.16 53.86
C ARG A 324 1.41 44.24 53.55
N ASP A 325 1.60 45.16 54.49
CA ASP A 325 2.62 46.21 54.38
C ASP A 325 4.05 45.69 54.62
N GLU A 326 4.19 44.61 55.39
CA GLU A 326 5.44 43.88 55.58
C GLU A 326 5.38 42.53 54.87
N LEU A 327 6.22 42.38 53.83
CA LEU A 327 6.40 41.12 53.14
C LEU A 327 7.39 40.25 53.93
N PRO A 328 7.08 38.95 54.14
CA PRO A 328 8.05 38.03 54.74
C PRO A 328 9.28 37.94 53.83
N VAL A 329 10.46 38.21 54.39
CA VAL A 329 11.72 38.01 53.69
C VAL A 329 11.95 36.51 53.58
N ILE A 330 11.93 36.01 52.35
CA ILE A 330 12.21 34.60 52.07
C ILE A 330 13.73 34.42 52.17
N ASP A 331 14.22 34.01 53.34
CA ASP A 331 15.64 33.70 53.55
C ASP A 331 16.06 32.36 52.92
N THR A 332 15.07 31.50 52.58
CA THR A 332 15.31 30.16 52.04
C THR A 332 14.25 29.82 50.99
N ILE A 333 14.68 29.49 49.76
CA ILE A 333 13.78 29.06 48.67
C ILE A 333 13.23 27.64 48.92
N GLU A 334 13.95 26.83 49.69
CA GLU A 334 13.55 25.48 50.09
C GLU A 334 13.66 25.31 51.61
N GLU A 335 12.52 25.27 52.28
CA GLU A 335 12.41 24.61 53.60
C GLU A 335 11.58 23.35 53.43
N VAL A 336 12.18 22.20 53.73
CA VAL A 336 11.50 20.91 53.72
C VAL A 336 10.81 20.72 55.06
N GLY A 337 9.60 21.27 55.20
CA GLY A 337 8.76 21.07 56.37
C GLY A 337 7.93 19.79 56.30
N PHE A 338 7.85 19.03 57.41
CA PHE A 338 6.91 17.93 57.53
C PHE A 338 5.49 18.49 57.72
N ILE A 339 4.70 18.56 56.65
CA ILE A 339 3.32 19.07 56.69
C ILE A 339 2.34 17.94 57.06
N ASN A 340 2.52 16.74 56.52
CA ASN A 340 1.74 15.55 56.87
C ASN A 340 2.53 14.25 56.58
N PRO A 341 2.07 13.07 57.03
CA PRO A 341 2.73 11.78 56.74
C PRO A 341 2.97 11.50 55.25
N SER A 342 2.10 12.01 54.38
CA SER A 342 2.18 11.93 52.91
C SER A 342 3.18 12.90 52.28
N SER A 343 3.67 13.89 53.03
CA SER A 343 4.61 14.93 52.59
C SER A 343 6.06 14.44 52.63
N ILE A 344 6.31 13.35 53.37
CA ILE A 344 7.58 12.64 53.30
C ILE A 344 7.65 11.95 51.95
N ARG A 345 8.72 12.25 51.21
CA ARG A 345 9.04 11.54 49.97
C ARG A 345 8.99 10.04 50.25
N SER A 346 8.06 9.34 49.58
CA SER A 346 8.00 7.89 49.68
C SER A 346 9.38 7.34 49.31
N PRO A 347 9.91 6.37 50.10
CA PRO A 347 11.23 5.82 49.86
C PRO A 347 11.33 5.42 48.39
N ILE A 348 12.38 5.88 47.72
CA ILE A 348 12.62 5.55 46.31
C ILE A 348 12.65 4.03 46.26
N ARG A 349 11.59 3.42 45.69
CA ARG A 349 11.58 1.99 45.43
C ARG A 349 12.81 1.73 44.59
N ARG A 350 13.80 1.01 45.15
CA ARG A 350 14.96 0.57 44.38
C ARG A 350 14.38 -0.11 43.16
N ARG A 351 14.75 0.40 41.97
CA ARG A 351 14.39 -0.22 40.71
C ARG A 351 14.79 -1.68 40.86
N ILE A 352 13.81 -2.58 40.83
CA ILE A 352 14.09 -4.00 40.79
C ILE A 352 14.85 -4.17 39.48
N VAL A 353 16.17 -4.30 39.58
CA VAL A 353 16.98 -4.68 38.44
C VAL A 353 16.45 -6.05 38.10
N ALA A 354 15.75 -6.16 36.96
CA ALA A 354 15.35 -7.46 36.46
C ALA A 354 16.63 -8.30 36.42
N GLU A 355 16.65 -9.41 37.16
CA GLU A 355 17.81 -10.28 37.14
C GLU A 355 18.10 -10.60 35.67
N PRO A 356 19.36 -10.44 35.21
CA PRO A 356 19.69 -10.70 33.83
C PRO A 356 19.22 -12.11 33.50
N THR A 357 18.24 -12.23 32.61
CA THR A 357 17.78 -13.53 32.15
C THR A 357 18.97 -14.16 31.44
N VAL A 358 19.63 -15.09 32.12
CA VAL A 358 20.72 -15.84 31.53
C VAL A 358 20.13 -16.59 30.35
N ILE A 359 20.50 -16.18 29.13
CA ILE A 359 20.21 -16.93 27.92
C ILE A 359 20.91 -18.27 28.11
N ARG A 360 20.19 -19.27 28.61
CA ARG A 360 20.68 -20.63 28.64
C ARG A 360 20.79 -21.06 27.19
N GLN A 361 22.02 -21.14 26.69
CA GLN A 361 22.26 -21.81 25.42
C GLN A 361 21.65 -23.21 25.56
N GLN A 362 20.68 -23.54 24.70
CA GLN A 362 20.20 -24.91 24.61
C GLN A 362 21.39 -25.76 24.19
N GLN A 363 21.98 -26.49 25.15
CA GLN A 363 22.88 -27.58 24.83
C GLN A 363 22.06 -28.64 24.12
N ILE A 364 22.24 -28.72 22.80
CA ILE A 364 21.70 -29.79 21.99
C ILE A 364 22.38 -31.07 22.48
N ASP A 365 21.59 -32.09 22.81
CA ASP A 365 22.10 -33.40 23.19
C ASP A 365 23.08 -33.91 22.11
N PRO A 366 24.30 -34.34 22.47
CA PRO A 366 25.27 -34.90 21.53
C PRO A 366 24.68 -35.97 20.60
N LYS A 367 23.73 -36.78 21.10
CA LYS A 367 23.05 -37.81 20.29
C LYS A 367 22.23 -37.21 19.16
N VAL A 368 21.61 -36.06 19.36
CA VAL A 368 20.81 -35.38 18.34
C VAL A 368 21.71 -34.79 17.25
N VAL A 369 22.90 -34.32 17.62
CA VAL A 369 23.91 -33.84 16.67
C VAL A 369 24.40 -35.00 15.81
N GLU A 370 24.79 -36.12 16.43
CA GLU A 370 25.26 -37.32 15.73
C GLU A 370 24.19 -37.87 14.77
N LEU A 371 22.93 -37.97 15.23
CA LEU A 371 21.81 -38.43 14.41
C LEU A 371 21.56 -37.50 13.20
N ARG A 372 21.74 -36.19 13.38
CA ARG A 372 21.63 -35.21 12.30
C ARG A 372 22.78 -35.33 11.29
N GLU A 373 24.00 -35.60 11.75
CA GLU A 373 25.15 -35.85 10.89
C GLU A 373 24.98 -37.13 10.08
N LEU A 374 24.50 -38.22 10.71
CA LEU A 374 24.16 -39.47 10.03
C LEU A 374 23.08 -39.26 8.96
N PHE A 375 22.03 -38.49 9.25
CA PHE A 375 21.02 -38.15 8.25
C PHE A 375 21.56 -37.31 7.10
N LYS A 376 22.46 -36.36 7.39
CA LYS A 376 23.11 -35.54 6.38
C LYS A 376 23.98 -36.40 5.46
N ALA A 377 24.81 -37.27 6.05
CA ALA A 377 25.64 -38.21 5.31
C ALA A 377 24.79 -39.15 4.43
N PHE A 378 23.70 -39.70 4.97
CA PHE A 378 22.76 -40.53 4.21
C PHE A 378 22.15 -39.78 3.02
N LYS A 379 21.71 -38.53 3.20
CA LYS A 379 21.18 -37.70 2.11
C LYS A 379 22.23 -37.38 1.06
N GLU A 380 23.46 -37.08 1.47
CA GLU A 380 24.56 -36.75 0.56
C GLU A 380 25.03 -37.95 -0.27
N ARG A 381 25.02 -39.16 0.30
CA ARG A 381 25.26 -40.40 -0.46
C ARG A 381 24.17 -40.66 -1.50
N ARG A 382 22.93 -40.21 -1.25
CA ARG A 382 21.80 -40.36 -2.17
C ARG A 382 21.61 -39.21 -3.16
N GLU A 383 22.37 -38.13 -3.01
CA GLU A 383 22.27 -36.97 -3.87
C GLU A 383 22.95 -37.25 -5.22
N VAL A 384 22.22 -36.95 -6.29
CA VAL A 384 22.69 -37.14 -7.66
C VAL A 384 23.50 -35.91 -8.06
N LYS A 385 24.81 -36.09 -8.21
CA LYS A 385 25.72 -35.06 -8.72
C LYS A 385 26.21 -35.48 -10.09
N VAL A 386 26.16 -34.56 -11.06
CA VAL A 386 26.59 -34.83 -12.46
C VAL A 386 28.05 -35.30 -12.49
N GLU A 387 28.92 -34.70 -11.67
CA GLU A 387 30.32 -35.09 -11.52
C GLU A 387 30.51 -36.57 -11.12
N ARG A 388 29.61 -37.12 -10.30
CA ARG A 388 29.66 -38.54 -9.91
C ARG A 388 29.22 -39.45 -11.05
N ILE A 389 28.25 -39.01 -11.85
CA ILE A 389 27.82 -39.74 -13.05
C ILE A 389 28.95 -39.75 -14.08
N ASP A 390 29.64 -38.62 -14.27
CA ASP A 390 30.79 -38.52 -15.17
C ASP A 390 31.91 -39.48 -14.74
N ALA A 391 32.29 -39.46 -13.46
CA ALA A 391 33.33 -40.34 -12.92
C ALA A 391 32.94 -41.82 -13.01
N TYR A 392 31.67 -42.15 -12.80
CA TYR A 392 31.16 -43.52 -12.93
C TYR A 392 31.19 -43.99 -14.40
N LEU A 393 30.75 -43.15 -15.34
CA LEU A 393 30.87 -43.45 -16.77
C LEU A 393 32.33 -43.58 -17.21
N GLU A 394 33.22 -42.71 -16.75
CA GLU A 394 34.66 -42.76 -17.08
C GLU A 394 35.34 -44.02 -16.54
N ARG A 395 35.01 -44.44 -15.32
CA ARG A 395 35.49 -45.70 -14.72
C ARG A 395 35.13 -46.93 -15.58
N HIS A 396 33.95 -46.92 -16.20
CA HIS A 396 33.44 -48.06 -16.97
C HIS A 396 33.77 -48.00 -18.47
N LEU A 397 33.85 -46.79 -19.06
CA LEU A 397 34.13 -46.58 -20.48
C LEU A 397 35.61 -46.29 -20.80
N SER A 398 36.49 -46.12 -19.80
CA SER A 398 37.91 -45.71 -19.93
C SER A 398 38.53 -45.86 -21.35
N ASP A 399 38.83 -47.10 -21.78
CA ASP A 399 39.44 -47.41 -23.09
C ASP A 399 38.45 -48.03 -24.11
N LYS A 400 37.16 -48.12 -23.77
CA LYS A 400 36.12 -48.73 -24.61
C LYS A 400 35.24 -47.66 -25.24
N ASP A 401 35.00 -47.78 -26.54
CA ASP A 401 34.06 -46.89 -27.25
C ASP A 401 32.59 -47.23 -26.94
N SER A 402 32.33 -48.42 -26.41
CA SER A 402 31.00 -48.87 -26.01
C SER A 402 30.99 -49.80 -24.80
N ILE A 403 29.90 -49.76 -24.03
CA ILE A 403 29.65 -50.67 -22.91
C ILE A 403 28.18 -51.09 -22.84
N LYS A 404 27.93 -52.37 -22.58
CA LYS A 404 26.58 -52.92 -22.37
C LYS A 404 26.14 -52.81 -20.91
N ALA A 405 24.83 -52.84 -20.66
CA ALA A 405 24.25 -52.73 -19.32
C ALA A 405 24.80 -53.80 -18.35
N GLU A 406 25.00 -55.03 -18.82
CA GLU A 406 25.52 -56.15 -18.02
C GLU A 406 26.97 -55.98 -17.56
N GLU A 407 27.75 -55.13 -18.25
CA GLU A 407 29.16 -54.90 -17.95
C GLU A 407 29.39 -53.84 -16.86
N PHE A 408 28.32 -53.19 -16.37
CA PHE A 408 28.41 -52.26 -15.25
C PHE A 408 28.52 -53.00 -13.92
N SER A 409 29.41 -52.54 -13.04
CA SER A 409 29.52 -53.03 -11.67
C SER A 409 28.90 -52.02 -10.70
N ILE A 410 28.04 -52.50 -9.80
CA ILE A 410 27.38 -51.67 -8.80
C ILE A 410 27.88 -52.10 -7.43
N ASP A 411 28.92 -51.42 -6.93
CA ASP A 411 29.59 -51.75 -5.67
C ASP A 411 29.04 -50.94 -4.48
N THR A 412 28.50 -49.74 -4.77
CA THR A 412 28.05 -48.77 -3.75
C THR A 412 26.64 -48.22 -4.01
N ILE A 413 26.05 -47.57 -3.00
CA ILE A 413 24.75 -46.90 -3.13
C ILE A 413 24.84 -45.77 -4.17
N GLU A 414 25.97 -45.07 -4.20
CA GLU A 414 26.29 -44.03 -5.16
C GLU A 414 26.33 -44.57 -6.58
N ASP A 415 26.94 -45.74 -6.80
CA ASP A 415 27.00 -46.42 -8.10
C ASP A 415 25.61 -46.82 -8.57
N TYR A 416 24.78 -47.38 -7.67
CA TYR A 416 23.40 -47.73 -7.98
C TYR A 416 22.60 -46.51 -8.45
N ILE A 417 22.78 -45.38 -7.77
CA ILE A 417 22.12 -44.13 -8.12
C ILE A 417 22.64 -43.63 -9.47
N CYS A 418 23.96 -43.59 -9.69
CA CYS A 418 24.53 -43.18 -10.98
C CYS A 418 23.99 -44.06 -12.12
N PHE A 419 24.02 -45.38 -11.96
CA PHE A 419 23.47 -46.34 -12.93
C PHE A 419 21.98 -46.10 -13.21
N SER A 420 21.18 -45.86 -12.17
CA SER A 420 19.74 -45.60 -12.33
C SER A 420 19.45 -44.34 -13.16
N TYR A 421 20.28 -43.31 -13.02
CA TYR A 421 20.14 -42.02 -13.69
C TYR A 421 20.78 -41.97 -15.07
N ILE A 422 21.78 -42.80 -15.36
CA ILE A 422 22.40 -42.92 -16.68
C ILE A 422 21.36 -43.30 -17.74
N ARG A 423 20.40 -44.17 -17.42
CA ARG A 423 19.28 -44.52 -18.32
C ARG A 423 18.38 -43.33 -18.68
N HIS A 424 18.41 -42.28 -17.86
CA HIS A 424 17.61 -41.06 -18.01
C HIS A 424 18.48 -39.83 -18.21
N LEU A 425 19.70 -40.01 -18.72
CA LEU A 425 20.71 -38.96 -18.78
C LEU A 425 20.27 -37.77 -19.65
N ALA A 426 19.47 -38.02 -20.70
CA ALA A 426 18.83 -36.98 -21.52
C ALA A 426 17.81 -36.12 -20.75
N SER A 427 17.23 -36.63 -19.66
CA SER A 427 16.19 -35.98 -18.86
C SER A 427 16.74 -35.20 -17.65
N LEU A 428 18.05 -35.26 -17.38
CA LEU A 428 18.71 -34.62 -16.23
C LEU A 428 18.87 -33.08 -16.35
N GLY A 429 18.25 -32.45 -17.35
CA GLY A 429 18.19 -31.00 -17.51
C GLY A 429 19.51 -30.34 -17.92
N LYS A 430 19.57 -28.99 -17.83
CA LYS A 430 20.67 -28.17 -18.39
C LYS A 430 22.06 -28.50 -17.84
N LYS A 431 22.16 -29.03 -16.60
CA LYS A 431 23.45 -29.30 -15.93
C LYS A 431 24.14 -30.57 -16.46
N ALA A 432 23.38 -31.58 -16.89
CA ALA A 432 23.91 -32.83 -17.43
C ALA A 432 24.00 -32.84 -18.97
N LYS A 433 23.61 -31.73 -19.63
CA LYS A 433 23.56 -31.65 -21.09
C LYS A 433 24.91 -31.94 -21.76
N LYS A 434 26.01 -31.44 -21.17
CA LYS A 434 27.37 -31.70 -21.69
C LYS A 434 27.69 -33.19 -21.69
N THR A 435 27.44 -33.88 -20.58
CA THR A 435 27.61 -35.33 -20.47
C THR A 435 26.69 -36.06 -21.44
N ALA A 436 25.43 -35.64 -21.57
CA ALA A 436 24.46 -36.26 -22.46
C ALA A 436 24.80 -36.13 -23.95
N ASP A 437 25.42 -35.03 -24.36
CA ASP A 437 25.85 -34.84 -25.74
C ASP A 437 27.09 -35.71 -26.09
N MET A 438 27.80 -36.25 -25.10
CA MET A 438 29.00 -37.09 -25.28
C MET A 438 28.68 -38.59 -25.41
N PHE A 439 27.48 -39.02 -25.04
CA PHE A 439 27.10 -40.43 -24.99
C PHE A 439 25.75 -40.66 -25.67
N LYS A 440 25.67 -41.69 -26.52
CA LYS A 440 24.42 -42.15 -27.13
C LYS A 440 24.00 -43.48 -26.51
N ILE A 441 22.76 -43.53 -26.00
CA ILE A 441 22.20 -44.72 -25.34
C ILE A 441 21.21 -45.40 -26.29
N GLU A 442 21.40 -46.69 -26.53
CA GLU A 442 20.53 -47.52 -27.37
C GLU A 442 19.93 -48.63 -26.51
N PHE A 443 18.60 -48.68 -26.41
CA PHE A 443 17.88 -49.68 -25.60
C PHE A 443 17.48 -50.88 -26.47
N ALA A 444 17.73 -52.09 -25.99
CA ALA A 444 17.24 -53.34 -26.58
C ALA A 444 15.87 -53.73 -25.96
N GLU A 445 15.13 -54.65 -26.56
CA GLU A 445 13.80 -55.07 -26.04
C GLU A 445 13.89 -56.06 -24.86
N ASN A 446 15.06 -56.66 -24.66
CA ASN A 446 15.29 -57.64 -23.61
C ASN A 446 15.59 -56.97 -22.26
N TYR A 447 15.37 -57.71 -21.18
CA TYR A 447 15.75 -57.30 -19.82
C TYR A 447 16.99 -58.06 -19.38
N THR A 448 17.85 -57.37 -18.64
CA THR A 448 19.09 -57.92 -18.10
C THR A 448 19.19 -57.62 -16.61
N HIS A 449 19.80 -58.54 -15.88
CA HIS A 449 20.15 -58.37 -14.47
C HIS A 449 21.57 -57.84 -14.36
N VAL A 450 21.72 -56.67 -13.73
CA VAL A 450 23.02 -56.01 -13.57
C VAL A 450 23.46 -56.13 -12.12
N ALA A 451 24.65 -56.71 -11.93
CA ALA A 451 25.33 -56.89 -10.64
C ALA A 451 24.47 -57.55 -9.52
N ASP A 452 23.46 -58.35 -9.88
CA ASP A 452 22.47 -58.94 -8.95
C ASP A 452 21.66 -57.93 -8.10
N VAL A 453 21.75 -56.63 -8.42
CA VAL A 453 21.06 -55.55 -7.67
C VAL A 453 19.85 -55.01 -8.42
N VAL A 454 19.85 -55.05 -9.76
CA VAL A 454 18.85 -54.35 -10.58
C VAL A 454 18.46 -55.17 -11.80
N GLU A 455 17.15 -55.33 -12.02
CA GLU A 455 16.61 -55.77 -13.30
C GLU A 455 16.21 -54.55 -14.14
N CYS A 456 16.74 -54.43 -15.34
CA CYS A 456 16.38 -53.32 -16.23
C CYS A 456 16.39 -53.72 -17.71
N ARG A 457 15.70 -52.91 -18.52
CA ARG A 457 15.78 -53.00 -19.98
C ARG A 457 17.23 -52.83 -20.42
N ASP A 458 17.73 -53.78 -21.20
CA ASP A 458 19.11 -53.81 -21.67
C ASP A 458 19.41 -52.57 -22.52
N PHE A 459 20.63 -52.05 -22.39
CA PHE A 459 21.06 -50.89 -23.13
C PHE A 459 22.56 -50.92 -23.40
N THR A 460 22.97 -50.29 -24.49
CA THR A 460 24.38 -50.05 -24.81
C THR A 460 24.64 -48.56 -24.84
N ILE A 461 25.71 -48.13 -24.18
CA ILE A 461 26.20 -46.74 -24.24
C ILE A 461 27.36 -46.67 -25.20
N ASN A 462 27.27 -45.80 -26.19
CA ASN A 462 28.31 -45.52 -27.16
C ASN A 462 28.86 -44.10 -26.95
N LYS A 463 30.19 -43.96 -26.93
CA LYS A 463 30.86 -42.66 -26.89
C LYS A 463 30.74 -41.96 -28.25
N VAL A 464 30.20 -40.75 -28.27
CA VAL A 464 30.09 -39.96 -29.51
C VAL A 464 31.44 -39.30 -29.77
N ILE A 465 32.27 -39.89 -30.62
CA ILE A 465 33.53 -39.29 -31.05
C ILE A 465 33.21 -38.03 -31.87
N GLN A 466 33.34 -36.85 -31.26
CA GLN A 466 33.42 -35.61 -32.03
C GLN A 466 34.75 -35.60 -32.77
N ARG A 467 34.75 -35.99 -34.06
CA ARG A 467 35.80 -35.58 -34.99
C ARG A 467 35.78 -34.06 -35.02
N LYS A 468 36.76 -33.42 -34.35
CA LYS A 468 37.08 -32.01 -34.60
C LYS A 468 37.44 -31.88 -36.09
N PRO A 469 36.94 -30.86 -36.80
CA PRO A 469 37.49 -30.50 -38.11
C PRO A 469 38.96 -30.10 -38.00
#